data_AF-A0A2H0LMJ4-F1
#
_entry.id   AF-A0A2H0LMJ4-F1
#
_cell.length_a   1.000
_cell.length_b   1.000
_cell.length_c   1.000
_cell.angle_alpha   90.00
_cell.angle_beta   90.00
_cell.angle_gamma   90.00
#
_symmetry.space_group_name_H-M   'P 1'
#
loop_
_entity.id
_entity.type
_entity.pdbx_description
1 polymer ?
#
loop_
_entity_poly.entity_id
_entity_poly.type
_entity_poly.pdbx_seq_one_letter_code
_entity_poly.pdbx_strand_id
1 'polypeptide(L)'
;MRKFNHHQKNNHRHHFNRHRPAPRIPERQADGFEKQFLASTAIDPSPRLRLENGSKELTMRAMDIICPIGMGQRGLIVAPPGSGKTTFLKHICHAVQKGYPEVKLYCLLVDERPEEVTDFKRTVPAEVRSSSSDETYDHHIKIADDLMKQVYRETVAGENVLIVIDSLTRLARVHNAESRSSGRTLSGGMDARALAVPRRIFGSARKIENGGSLTILATILVETGSRMDEVIFEEFKGTGNMEVYLSREISNQRVFPAIHIAKSGTRKEELLLEPGELEIVHKIRRVLSGMGTVQAAKGLVEQLEKYPANQDLFKALQQAK
;
A
#
# COMPACT_ATOMS: atom_id res chain seq x y z
N MET A 1 54.76 50.28 48.97
CA MET A 1 53.55 51.13 49.05
C MET A 1 52.35 50.33 48.57
N ARG A 2 51.24 50.39 49.32
CA ARG A 2 49.96 49.70 49.08
C ARG A 2 49.22 50.25 47.85
N LYS A 3 48.39 49.38 47.22
CA LYS A 3 47.00 49.55 46.69
C LYS A 3 46.83 48.79 45.34
N PHE A 4 46.10 47.67 45.30
CA PHE A 4 44.64 47.44 45.19
C PHE A 4 44.09 47.34 43.75
N ASN A 5 43.50 46.18 43.42
CA ASN A 5 42.45 45.83 42.41
C ASN A 5 42.73 46.15 40.92
N HIS A 6 42.40 45.33 39.92
CA HIS A 6 41.26 44.43 39.71
C HIS A 6 41.66 43.24 38.81
N HIS A 7 41.34 42.01 39.20
CA HIS A 7 41.20 40.88 38.27
C HIS A 7 39.72 40.72 37.93
N GLN A 8 39.32 41.08 36.71
CA GLN A 8 38.03 40.70 36.15
C GLN A 8 38.07 39.22 35.76
N LYS A 9 37.38 38.38 36.54
CA LYS A 9 37.03 37.01 36.14
C LYS A 9 35.89 37.10 35.11
N ASN A 10 36.19 36.79 33.85
CA ASN A 10 35.17 36.55 32.82
C ASN A 10 34.40 35.26 33.14
N ASN A 11 33.23 35.42 33.75
CA ASN A 11 32.24 34.37 33.93
C ASN A 11 31.43 34.23 32.64
N HIS A 12 31.91 33.47 31.66
CA HIS A 12 31.05 33.01 30.56
C HIS A 12 30.13 31.90 31.08
N ARG A 13 29.00 32.31 31.66
CA ARG A 13 27.85 31.43 31.86
C ARG A 13 27.35 31.01 30.48
N HIS A 14 27.63 29.77 30.08
CA HIS A 14 26.90 29.12 29.01
C HIS A 14 25.41 29.08 29.41
N HIS A 15 24.62 29.94 28.79
CA HIS A 15 23.17 29.81 28.79
C HIS A 15 22.84 28.50 28.07
N PHE A 16 22.64 27.42 28.85
CA PHE A 16 21.89 26.26 28.38
C PHE A 16 20.51 26.77 27.99
N ASN A 17 20.30 26.89 26.69
CA ASN A 17 19.02 27.24 26.11
C ASN A 17 18.02 26.16 26.54
N ARG A 18 17.10 26.53 27.43
CA ARG A 18 16.02 25.66 27.90
C ARG A 18 15.32 25.11 26.67
N HIS A 19 15.29 23.79 26.52
CA HIS A 19 14.58 23.11 25.46
C HIS A 19 13.15 23.64 25.43
N ARG A 20 12.82 24.44 24.40
CA ARG A 20 11.41 24.71 24.10
C ARG A 20 10.81 23.34 23.80
N PRO A 21 9.73 22.92 24.49
CA PRO A 21 9.02 21.72 24.08
C PRO A 21 8.63 21.91 22.62
N ALA A 22 8.89 20.89 21.79
CA ALA A 22 8.43 20.89 20.41
C ALA A 22 6.93 21.25 20.40
N PRO A 23 6.46 22.08 19.44
CA PRO A 23 5.05 22.39 19.33
C PRO A 23 4.27 21.08 19.33
N ARG A 24 3.31 20.94 20.25
CA ARG A 24 2.40 19.80 20.24
C ARG A 24 1.67 19.87 18.91
N ILE A 25 1.88 18.87 18.05
CA ILE A 25 1.06 18.66 16.86
C ILE A 25 -0.39 18.68 17.36
N PRO A 26 -1.25 19.60 16.89
CA PRO A 26 -2.64 19.61 17.30
C PRO A 26 -3.21 18.22 17.03
N GLU A 27 -3.75 17.56 18.05
CA GLU A 27 -4.46 16.30 17.83
C GLU A 27 -5.60 16.60 16.86
N ARG A 28 -5.51 16.07 15.63
CA ARG A 28 -6.57 16.20 14.63
C ARG A 28 -7.85 15.66 15.26
N GLN A 29 -8.83 16.54 15.46
CA GLN A 29 -10.11 16.13 16.00
C GLN A 29 -10.85 15.33 14.92
N ALA A 30 -11.02 14.03 15.16
CA ALA A 30 -11.78 13.16 14.27
C ALA A 30 -13.20 13.72 14.11
N ASP A 31 -13.67 13.83 12.86
CA ASP A 31 -15.04 14.24 12.60
C ASP A 31 -16.04 13.13 12.98
N GLY A 32 -17.34 13.44 12.93
CA GLY A 32 -18.39 12.50 13.33
C GLY A 32 -18.37 11.19 12.54
N PHE A 33 -18.08 11.25 11.24
CA PHE A 33 -18.04 10.07 10.38
C PHE A 33 -16.80 9.23 10.64
N GLU A 34 -15.63 9.86 10.87
CA GLU A 34 -14.41 9.16 11.26
C GLU A 34 -14.62 8.40 12.58
N LYS A 35 -15.25 9.02 13.58
CA LYS A 35 -15.58 8.33 14.84
C LYS A 35 -16.53 7.16 14.64
N GLN A 36 -17.59 7.34 13.84
CA GLN A 36 -18.55 6.29 13.54
C GLN A 36 -17.88 5.13 12.79
N PHE A 37 -17.07 5.42 11.77
CA PHE A 37 -16.30 4.43 11.02
C PHE A 37 -15.37 3.61 11.92
N LEU A 38 -14.66 4.28 12.83
CA LEU A 38 -13.73 3.62 13.76
C LEU A 38 -14.45 2.78 14.81
N ALA A 39 -15.69 3.13 15.18
CA ALA A 39 -16.52 2.38 16.10
C ALA A 39 -17.20 1.16 15.45
N SER A 40 -17.28 1.09 14.12
CA SER A 40 -17.87 -0.04 13.40
C SER A 40 -17.11 -1.35 13.59
N THR A 41 -17.85 -2.45 13.71
CA THR A 41 -17.28 -3.81 13.77
C THR A 41 -16.57 -4.15 12.48
N ALA A 42 -15.26 -4.41 12.57
CA ALA A 42 -14.44 -4.85 11.45
C ALA A 42 -14.49 -6.37 11.31
N ILE A 43 -14.74 -6.87 10.10
CA ILE A 43 -14.72 -8.30 9.77
C ILE A 43 -13.71 -8.62 8.67
N ASP A 44 -13.44 -9.91 8.45
CA ASP A 44 -12.50 -10.35 7.41
C ASP A 44 -12.97 -9.94 6.00
N PRO A 45 -12.03 -9.66 5.07
CA PRO A 45 -12.37 -9.24 3.71
C PRO A 45 -13.26 -10.25 2.99
N SER A 46 -14.33 -9.77 2.36
CA SER A 46 -15.30 -10.59 1.61
C SER A 46 -16.37 -9.68 0.97
N PRO A 47 -17.09 -10.07 -0.08
CA PRO A 47 -16.75 -11.14 -1.01
C PRO A 47 -15.44 -10.83 -1.74
N ARG A 48 -14.93 -11.81 -2.49
CA ARG A 48 -13.76 -11.66 -3.34
C ARG A 48 -14.04 -10.72 -4.51
N LEU A 49 -13.10 -9.82 -4.77
CA LEU A 49 -12.97 -9.06 -6.02
C LEU A 49 -12.16 -9.89 -7.01
N ARG A 50 -12.82 -10.77 -7.78
CA ARG A 50 -12.20 -11.55 -8.86
C ARG A 50 -11.83 -10.61 -10.01
N LEU A 51 -10.54 -10.33 -10.18
CA LEU A 51 -10.02 -9.33 -11.11
C LEU A 51 -10.17 -9.76 -12.58
N GLU A 52 -10.12 -11.07 -12.84
CA GLU A 52 -10.32 -11.66 -14.17
C GLU A 52 -11.69 -11.28 -14.78
N ASN A 53 -12.69 -10.97 -13.95
CA ASN A 53 -14.01 -10.55 -14.42
C ASN A 53 -13.95 -9.24 -15.22
N GLY A 54 -13.06 -8.32 -14.83
CA GLY A 54 -12.88 -7.05 -15.54
C GLY A 54 -11.81 -7.09 -16.62
N SER A 55 -10.79 -7.94 -16.47
CA SER A 55 -9.65 -7.95 -17.39
C SER A 55 -9.02 -9.34 -17.52
N LYS A 56 -8.75 -9.73 -18.77
CA LYS A 56 -8.07 -10.99 -19.11
C LYS A 56 -6.54 -10.87 -19.12
N GLU A 57 -6.01 -9.70 -18.76
CA GLU A 57 -4.57 -9.49 -18.61
C GLU A 57 -3.96 -10.53 -17.67
N LEU A 58 -2.79 -11.06 -18.05
CA LEU A 58 -2.08 -12.09 -17.28
C LEU A 58 -1.79 -11.61 -15.84
N THR A 59 -1.62 -10.30 -15.65
CA THR A 59 -1.44 -9.70 -14.31
C THR A 59 -2.63 -9.97 -13.40
N MET A 60 -3.86 -9.73 -13.87
CA MET A 60 -5.07 -9.90 -13.06
C MET A 60 -5.34 -11.36 -12.77
N ARG A 61 -5.15 -12.19 -13.79
CA ARG A 61 -5.29 -13.64 -13.68
C ARG A 61 -4.27 -14.25 -12.72
N ALA A 62 -3.01 -13.81 -12.77
CA ALA A 62 -1.98 -14.25 -11.83
C ALA A 62 -2.29 -13.77 -10.40
N MET A 63 -2.73 -12.52 -10.22
CA MET A 63 -3.14 -12.03 -8.90
C MET A 63 -4.28 -12.86 -8.31
N ASP A 64 -5.29 -13.18 -9.11
CA ASP A 64 -6.43 -14.00 -8.70
C ASP A 64 -6.03 -15.40 -8.19
N ILE A 65 -4.89 -15.94 -8.63
CA ILE A 65 -4.34 -17.23 -8.18
C ILE A 65 -3.40 -17.05 -6.99
N ILE A 66 -2.56 -16.01 -6.99
CA ILE A 66 -1.45 -15.88 -6.05
C ILE A 66 -1.79 -15.03 -4.81
N CYS A 67 -2.64 -14.03 -4.97
CA CYS A 67 -2.98 -13.05 -3.94
C CYS A 67 -4.42 -12.54 -4.14
N PRO A 68 -5.44 -13.39 -3.89
CA PRO A 68 -6.84 -13.02 -4.07
C PRO A 68 -7.19 -11.82 -3.19
N ILE A 69 -8.01 -10.90 -3.71
CA ILE A 69 -8.38 -9.66 -3.02
C ILE A 69 -9.83 -9.74 -2.58
N GLY A 70 -10.13 -9.43 -1.32
CA GLY A 70 -11.49 -9.23 -0.82
C GLY A 70 -11.89 -7.76 -0.71
N MET A 71 -13.18 -7.49 -0.69
CA MET A 71 -13.70 -6.20 -0.22
C MET A 71 -13.30 -5.99 1.25
N GLY A 72 -12.56 -4.91 1.54
CA GLY A 72 -11.97 -4.63 2.85
C GLY A 72 -10.49 -5.02 2.99
N GLN A 73 -9.82 -5.43 1.90
CA GLN A 73 -8.41 -5.84 1.93
C GLN A 73 -7.47 -4.69 2.31
N ARG A 74 -6.40 -5.02 3.05
CA ARG A 74 -5.22 -4.18 3.29
C ARG A 74 -4.03 -4.79 2.55
N GLY A 75 -3.88 -4.42 1.29
CA GLY A 75 -2.88 -5.00 0.38
C GLY A 75 -1.64 -4.12 0.21
N LEU A 76 -0.46 -4.75 0.29
CA LEU A 76 0.82 -4.14 -0.07
C LEU A 76 1.31 -4.68 -1.40
N ILE A 77 1.63 -3.78 -2.33
CA ILE A 77 2.35 -4.09 -3.57
C ILE A 77 3.80 -3.73 -3.35
N VAL A 78 4.58 -4.72 -2.94
CA VAL A 78 5.98 -4.58 -2.56
C VAL A 78 6.82 -4.59 -3.84
N ALA A 79 7.30 -3.42 -4.25
CA ALA A 79 7.85 -3.22 -5.59
C ALA A 79 9.20 -2.50 -5.55
N PRO A 80 10.27 -3.10 -6.10
CA PRO A 80 11.48 -2.35 -6.37
C PRO A 80 11.30 -1.39 -7.55
N PRO A 81 12.09 -0.31 -7.65
CA PRO A 81 12.10 0.56 -8.82
C PRO A 81 12.28 -0.24 -10.13
N GLY A 82 11.50 0.10 -11.15
CA GLY A 82 11.57 -0.54 -12.48
C GLY A 82 10.88 -1.90 -12.61
N SER A 83 10.20 -2.40 -11.57
CA SER A 83 9.53 -3.72 -11.59
C SER A 83 8.15 -3.75 -12.27
N GLY A 84 7.66 -2.61 -12.77
CA GLY A 84 6.34 -2.51 -13.41
C GLY A 84 5.19 -2.10 -12.48
N LYS A 85 5.47 -1.49 -11.32
CA LYS A 85 4.46 -1.05 -10.32
C LYS A 85 3.29 -0.27 -10.95
N THR A 86 3.58 0.65 -11.85
CA THR A 86 2.58 1.58 -12.40
C THR A 86 1.60 0.82 -13.29
N THR A 87 2.10 -0.01 -14.21
CA THR A 87 1.27 -0.89 -15.04
C THR A 87 0.42 -1.83 -14.20
N PHE A 88 1.01 -2.39 -13.14
CA PHE A 88 0.31 -3.28 -12.21
C PHE A 88 -0.89 -2.57 -11.55
N LEU A 89 -0.70 -1.36 -11.03
CA LEU A 89 -1.77 -0.55 -10.45
C LEU A 89 -2.87 -0.20 -11.45
N LYS A 90 -2.48 0.21 -12.67
CA LYS A 90 -3.45 0.51 -13.73
C LYS A 90 -4.31 -0.71 -14.06
N HIS A 91 -3.69 -1.88 -14.22
CA HIS A 91 -4.43 -3.12 -14.49
C HIS A 91 -5.47 -3.42 -13.40
N ILE A 92 -5.13 -3.25 -12.13
CA ILE A 92 -6.07 -3.39 -11.01
C ILE A 92 -7.23 -2.42 -11.17
N CYS A 93 -6.95 -1.15 -11.41
CA CYS A 93 -7.99 -0.11 -11.52
C CYS A 93 -8.97 -0.41 -12.67
N HIS A 94 -8.46 -0.75 -13.85
CA HIS A 94 -9.30 -1.12 -14.98
C HIS A 94 -10.12 -2.39 -14.72
N ALA A 95 -9.52 -3.40 -14.10
CA ALA A 95 -10.20 -4.64 -13.77
C ALA A 95 -11.32 -4.42 -12.75
N VAL A 96 -11.08 -3.65 -11.70
CA VAL A 96 -12.07 -3.35 -10.68
C VAL A 96 -13.20 -2.52 -11.27
N GLN A 97 -12.90 -1.44 -11.99
CA GLN A 97 -13.93 -0.57 -12.56
C GLN A 97 -14.87 -1.31 -13.53
N LYS A 98 -14.32 -2.24 -14.33
CA LYS A 98 -15.12 -3.02 -15.28
C LYS A 98 -15.85 -4.20 -14.64
N GLY A 99 -15.21 -4.87 -13.67
CA GLY A 99 -15.78 -6.04 -13.00
C GLY A 99 -16.77 -5.71 -11.88
N TYR A 100 -16.61 -4.54 -11.26
CA TYR A 100 -17.35 -4.08 -10.08
C TYR A 100 -17.64 -2.58 -10.19
N PRO A 101 -18.48 -2.14 -11.14
CA PRO A 101 -18.76 -0.71 -11.36
C PRO A 101 -19.42 -0.01 -10.16
N GLU A 102 -19.98 -0.76 -9.22
CA GLU A 102 -20.52 -0.29 -7.95
C GLU A 102 -19.43 0.07 -6.92
N VAL A 103 -18.19 -0.41 -7.09
CA VAL A 103 -17.09 -0.07 -6.20
C VAL A 103 -16.54 1.30 -6.57
N LYS A 104 -16.59 2.25 -5.62
CA LYS A 104 -16.00 3.56 -5.81
C LYS A 104 -14.48 3.46 -5.81
N LEU A 105 -13.85 3.89 -6.90
CA LEU A 105 -12.43 3.76 -7.12
C LEU A 105 -11.72 5.11 -6.99
N TYR A 106 -10.79 5.20 -6.04
CA TYR A 106 -9.94 6.36 -5.82
C TYR A 106 -8.47 6.02 -6.05
N CYS A 107 -7.71 6.97 -6.58
CA CYS A 107 -6.26 6.86 -6.70
C CYS A 107 -5.60 8.04 -6.01
N LEU A 108 -4.80 7.75 -4.98
CA LEU A 108 -4.02 8.73 -4.23
C LEU A 108 -2.57 8.70 -4.70
N LEU A 109 -2.16 9.74 -5.42
CA LEU A 109 -0.80 9.90 -5.94
C LEU A 109 -0.08 11.00 -5.16
N VAL A 110 0.99 10.66 -4.45
CA VAL A 110 1.69 11.60 -3.54
C VAL A 110 3.18 11.61 -3.84
N ASP A 111 3.74 12.81 -4.01
CA ASP A 111 5.17 13.04 -4.28
C ASP A 111 5.66 12.18 -5.46
N GLU A 112 4.80 12.12 -6.49
CA GLU A 112 5.07 11.43 -7.76
C GLU A 112 5.28 12.45 -8.88
N ARG A 113 5.97 12.03 -9.93
CA ARG A 113 6.35 12.94 -11.02
C ARG A 113 5.12 13.48 -11.77
N PRO A 114 5.09 14.76 -12.19
CA PRO A 114 3.95 15.36 -12.88
C PRO A 114 3.48 14.61 -14.13
N GLU A 115 4.40 14.05 -14.91
CA GLU A 115 4.09 13.27 -16.10
C GLU A 115 3.40 11.94 -15.77
N GLU A 116 3.79 11.28 -14.68
CA GLU A 116 3.16 10.05 -14.20
C GLU A 116 1.76 10.33 -13.66
N VAL A 117 1.58 11.45 -12.94
CA VAL A 117 0.25 11.92 -12.48
C VAL A 117 -0.67 12.19 -13.67
N THR A 118 -0.16 12.85 -14.70
CA THR A 118 -0.93 13.18 -15.92
C THR A 118 -1.36 11.92 -16.66
N ASP A 119 -0.43 10.97 -16.83
CA ASP A 119 -0.69 9.68 -17.44
C ASP A 119 -1.75 8.89 -16.67
N PHE A 120 -1.67 8.85 -15.34
CA PHE A 120 -2.68 8.20 -14.49
C PHE A 120 -4.07 8.83 -14.66
N LYS A 121 -4.17 10.17 -14.61
CA LYS A 121 -5.43 10.91 -14.79
C LYS A 121 -6.10 10.65 -16.14
N ARG A 122 -5.30 10.41 -17.19
CA ARG A 122 -5.81 10.20 -18.55
C ARG A 122 -6.18 8.76 -18.85
N THR A 123 -5.52 7.80 -18.18
CA THR A 123 -5.63 6.39 -18.53
C THR A 123 -6.45 5.59 -17.53
N VAL A 124 -6.48 5.99 -16.26
CA VAL A 124 -7.13 5.21 -15.20
C VAL A 124 -8.55 5.69 -14.95
N PRO A 125 -9.55 4.80 -14.97
CA PRO A 125 -10.95 5.17 -14.78
C PRO A 125 -11.28 5.25 -13.29
N ALA A 126 -10.66 6.20 -12.59
CA ALA A 126 -10.80 6.41 -11.16
C ALA A 126 -10.81 7.91 -10.82
N GLU A 127 -11.35 8.25 -9.65
CA GLU A 127 -11.16 9.61 -9.13
C GLU A 127 -9.71 9.76 -8.61
N VAL A 128 -8.89 10.50 -9.36
CA VAL A 128 -7.48 10.70 -9.03
C VAL A 128 -7.29 11.92 -8.14
N ARG A 129 -6.91 11.70 -6.88
CA ARG A 129 -6.44 12.71 -5.93
C ARG A 129 -4.91 12.71 -5.95
N SER A 130 -4.32 13.81 -6.42
CA SER A 130 -2.88 13.87 -6.66
C SER A 130 -2.24 15.11 -6.06
N SER A 131 -1.02 14.97 -5.56
CA SER A 131 -0.10 16.06 -5.31
C SER A 131 1.29 15.66 -5.84
N SER A 132 1.74 16.32 -6.91
CA SER A 132 3.04 16.04 -7.53
C SER A 132 4.21 16.47 -6.65
N SER A 133 5.42 16.02 -6.96
CA SER A 133 6.66 16.33 -6.22
C SER A 133 7.02 17.83 -6.11
N ASP A 134 6.39 18.69 -6.90
CA ASP A 134 6.64 20.14 -6.89
C ASP A 134 5.81 20.88 -5.81
N GLU A 135 4.90 20.17 -5.16
CA GLU A 135 3.99 20.71 -4.15
C GLU A 135 4.59 20.66 -2.73
N THR A 136 3.95 21.38 -1.80
CA THR A 136 4.38 21.40 -0.40
C THR A 136 3.98 20.13 0.36
N TYR A 137 4.73 19.81 1.43
CA TYR A 137 4.38 18.70 2.33
C TYR A 137 3.00 18.85 2.96
N ASP A 138 2.60 20.07 3.32
CA ASP A 138 1.25 20.35 3.84
C ASP A 138 0.17 20.02 2.81
N HIS A 139 0.43 20.29 1.53
CA HIS A 139 -0.51 19.97 0.45
C HIS A 139 -0.65 18.44 0.27
N HIS A 140 0.46 17.70 0.29
CA HIS A 140 0.43 16.23 0.25
C HIS A 140 -0.42 15.64 1.39
N ILE A 141 -0.21 16.12 2.62
CA ILE A 141 -0.93 15.65 3.81
C ILE A 141 -2.42 16.00 3.67
N LYS A 142 -2.73 17.24 3.28
CA LYS A 142 -4.10 17.71 3.12
C LYS A 142 -4.89 16.88 2.11
N ILE A 143 -4.31 16.57 0.95
CA ILE A 143 -4.98 15.78 -0.09
C ILE A 143 -5.31 14.37 0.42
N ALA A 144 -4.38 13.72 1.13
CA ALA A 144 -4.62 12.42 1.74
C ALA A 144 -5.73 12.50 2.82
N ASP A 145 -5.64 13.51 3.69
CA ASP A 145 -6.60 13.71 4.78
C ASP A 145 -8.03 13.98 4.29
N ASP A 146 -8.18 14.82 3.26
CA ASP A 146 -9.47 15.15 2.69
C ASP A 146 -10.09 13.96 1.95
N LEU A 147 -9.28 13.16 1.25
CA LEU A 147 -9.75 11.89 0.67
C LEU A 147 -10.25 10.93 1.77
N MET A 148 -9.50 10.76 2.85
CA MET A 148 -9.91 9.83 3.92
C MET A 148 -11.21 10.27 4.62
N LYS A 149 -11.44 11.57 4.83
CA LYS A 149 -12.72 12.08 5.37
C LYS A 149 -13.91 11.71 4.47
N GLN A 150 -13.73 11.85 3.16
CA GLN A 150 -14.74 11.47 2.17
C GLN A 150 -15.01 9.97 2.22
N VAL A 151 -13.96 9.15 2.19
CA VAL A 151 -14.09 7.69 2.14
C VAL A 151 -14.69 7.10 3.42
N TYR A 152 -14.37 7.65 4.59
CA TYR A 152 -15.01 7.21 5.84
C TYR A 152 -16.52 7.45 5.81
N ARG A 153 -16.96 8.61 5.30
CA ARG A 153 -18.38 8.91 5.14
C ARG A 153 -19.06 7.93 4.19
N GLU A 154 -18.45 7.67 3.04
CA GLU A 154 -19.00 6.75 2.03
C GLU A 154 -19.10 5.33 2.56
N THR A 155 -18.05 4.84 3.24
CA THR A 155 -18.04 3.47 3.77
C THR A 155 -19.09 3.28 4.86
N VAL A 156 -19.27 4.28 5.73
CA VAL A 156 -20.33 4.29 6.76
C VAL A 156 -21.72 4.34 6.13
N ALA A 157 -21.88 4.99 4.98
CA ALA A 157 -23.14 5.02 4.22
C ALA A 157 -23.46 3.70 3.49
N GLY A 158 -22.58 2.68 3.58
CA GLY A 158 -22.79 1.37 2.97
C GLY A 158 -22.03 1.15 1.66
N GLU A 159 -21.26 2.13 1.20
CA GLU A 159 -20.53 2.04 -0.07
C GLU A 159 -19.29 1.15 0.04
N ASN A 160 -18.96 0.44 -1.05
CA ASN A 160 -17.70 -0.26 -1.19
C ASN A 160 -16.69 0.65 -1.89
N VAL A 161 -15.58 0.92 -1.22
CA VAL A 161 -14.55 1.85 -1.70
C VAL A 161 -13.23 1.10 -1.86
N LEU A 162 -12.55 1.32 -2.98
CA LEU A 162 -11.17 0.88 -3.20
C LEU A 162 -10.28 2.10 -3.42
N ILE A 163 -9.25 2.24 -2.59
CA ILE A 163 -8.19 3.24 -2.77
C ILE A 163 -6.91 2.54 -3.24
N VAL A 164 -6.38 3.01 -4.36
CA VAL A 164 -5.00 2.72 -4.77
C VAL A 164 -4.09 3.86 -4.30
N ILE A 165 -2.99 3.55 -3.62
CA ILE A 165 -2.01 4.56 -3.16
C ILE A 165 -0.66 4.31 -3.86
N ASP A 166 -0.15 5.32 -4.58
CA ASP A 166 1.21 5.33 -5.14
C ASP A 166 1.96 6.57 -4.60
N SER A 167 2.80 6.44 -3.57
CA SER A 167 3.06 5.23 -2.77
C SER A 167 2.99 5.48 -1.27
N LEU A 168 2.79 4.42 -0.50
CA LEU A 168 2.79 4.48 0.96
C LEU A 168 4.16 4.91 1.51
N THR A 169 5.24 4.54 0.83
CA THR A 169 6.60 5.00 1.14
C THR A 169 6.73 6.51 1.03
N ARG A 170 6.20 7.10 -0.05
CA ARG A 170 6.22 8.55 -0.27
C ARG A 170 5.37 9.27 0.77
N LEU A 171 4.15 8.80 1.01
CA LEU A 171 3.29 9.33 2.06
C LEU A 171 3.98 9.32 3.44
N ALA A 172 4.64 8.21 3.78
CA ALA A 172 5.39 8.08 5.03
C ALA A 172 6.60 9.02 5.12
N ARG A 173 7.31 9.25 4.00
CA ARG A 173 8.42 10.21 3.94
C ARG A 173 7.97 11.64 4.19
N VAL A 174 6.85 12.05 3.58
CA VAL A 174 6.25 13.38 3.75
C VAL A 174 5.91 13.66 5.22
N HIS A 175 5.19 12.75 5.87
CA HIS A 175 4.84 12.91 7.29
C HIS A 175 6.07 12.90 8.22
N ASN A 176 7.13 12.16 7.86
CA ASN A 176 8.39 12.18 8.61
C ASN A 176 9.16 13.48 8.44
N ALA A 177 9.13 14.09 7.26
CA ALA A 177 9.78 15.38 7.04
C ALA A 177 9.11 16.50 7.86
N GLU A 178 7.77 16.50 7.94
CA GLU A 178 7.00 17.40 8.80
C GLU A 178 7.35 17.24 10.30
N SER A 179 7.46 15.97 10.75
CA SER A 179 7.69 15.63 12.16
C SER A 179 9.11 15.91 12.67
N ARG A 180 10.12 16.08 11.79
CA ARG A 180 11.53 16.32 12.19
C ARG A 180 11.77 17.62 12.98
N SER A 181 10.75 18.44 13.17
CA SER A 181 10.71 19.52 14.16
C SER A 181 10.66 19.05 15.63
N SER A 182 10.52 17.74 15.92
CA SER A 182 10.19 17.18 17.25
C SER A 182 11.37 16.64 18.10
N GLY A 183 12.56 16.40 17.51
CA GLY A 183 13.81 16.14 18.25
C GLY A 183 14.09 14.72 18.78
N ARG A 184 13.36 13.66 18.38
CA ARG A 184 13.74 12.25 18.69
C ARG A 184 13.77 11.39 17.44
N THR A 185 14.94 10.80 17.14
CA THR A 185 15.18 9.96 15.96
C THR A 185 15.38 8.49 16.35
N LEU A 186 14.72 7.57 15.62
CA LEU A 186 15.00 6.14 15.57
C LEU A 186 16.23 5.86 14.69
N SER A 187 16.74 4.62 14.72
CA SER A 187 17.75 4.14 13.78
C SER A 187 17.28 4.35 12.33
N GLY A 188 18.05 5.10 11.52
CA GLY A 188 17.67 5.48 10.15
C GLY A 188 17.07 6.89 10.02
N GLY A 189 17.01 7.69 11.10
CA GLY A 189 16.59 9.09 11.05
C GLY A 189 15.08 9.30 10.96
N MET A 190 14.30 8.37 11.51
CA MET A 190 12.84 8.41 11.51
C MET A 190 12.27 8.67 12.90
N ASP A 191 11.27 9.53 13.03
CA ASP A 191 10.50 9.63 14.28
C ASP A 191 9.43 8.52 14.30
N ALA A 192 9.34 7.72 15.36
CA ALA A 192 8.30 6.69 15.50
C ALA A 192 6.88 7.27 15.35
N ARG A 193 6.71 8.53 15.78
CA ARG A 193 5.43 9.26 15.69
C ARG A 193 5.10 9.65 14.26
N ALA A 194 6.10 9.86 13.40
CA ALA A 194 5.88 10.25 12.02
C ALA A 194 5.13 9.18 11.21
N LEU A 195 5.29 7.91 11.57
CA LEU A 195 4.59 6.81 10.90
C LEU A 195 3.17 6.59 11.42
N ALA A 196 2.76 7.27 12.50
CA ALA A 196 1.46 7.03 13.12
C ALA A 196 0.30 7.35 12.17
N VAL A 197 0.37 8.48 11.45
CA VAL A 197 -0.71 8.89 10.53
C VAL A 197 -0.77 8.00 9.29
N PRO A 198 0.32 7.79 8.53
CA PRO A 198 0.36 6.81 7.44
C PRO A 198 -0.12 5.41 7.83
N ARG A 199 0.27 4.91 9.00
CA ARG A 199 -0.16 3.62 9.53
C ARG A 199 -1.65 3.60 9.85
N ARG A 200 -2.18 4.67 10.44
CA ARG A 200 -3.63 4.80 10.68
C ARG A 200 -4.41 4.79 9.38
N ILE A 201 -3.94 5.50 8.35
CA ILE A 201 -4.57 5.51 7.01
C ILE A 201 -4.58 4.08 6.44
N PHE A 202 -3.43 3.42 6.35
CA PHE A 202 -3.35 2.07 5.79
C PHE A 202 -4.11 1.03 6.63
N GLY A 203 -4.02 1.11 7.95
CA GLY A 203 -4.72 0.25 8.90
C GLY A 203 -6.24 0.52 8.99
N SER A 204 -6.74 1.59 8.37
CA SER A 204 -8.17 1.87 8.33
C SER A 204 -8.93 0.89 7.44
N ALA A 205 -8.30 0.35 6.39
CA ALA A 205 -8.96 -0.56 5.46
C ALA A 205 -9.50 -1.81 6.18
N ARG A 206 -10.78 -2.08 5.95
CA ARG A 206 -11.58 -3.11 6.61
C ARG A 206 -12.90 -3.28 5.89
N LYS A 207 -13.52 -4.44 6.06
CA LYS A 207 -14.95 -4.61 5.82
C LYS A 207 -15.73 -4.27 7.09
N ILE A 208 -16.85 -3.56 6.95
CA ILE A 208 -17.76 -3.29 8.06
C ILE A 208 -18.87 -4.34 8.07
N GLU A 209 -19.15 -4.91 9.24
CA GLU A 209 -20.29 -5.80 9.44
C GLU A 209 -21.60 -5.05 9.12
N ASN A 210 -22.44 -5.62 8.24
CA ASN A 210 -23.70 -5.01 7.78
C ASN A 210 -23.55 -3.60 7.18
N GLY A 211 -22.39 -3.29 6.60
CA GLY A 211 -22.12 -2.00 5.97
C GLY A 211 -21.24 -2.12 4.74
N GLY A 212 -20.59 -1.01 4.39
CA GLY A 212 -19.67 -0.94 3.27
C GLY A 212 -18.32 -1.59 3.55
N SER A 213 -17.37 -1.36 2.65
CA SER A 213 -15.98 -1.79 2.84
C SER A 213 -15.00 -0.73 2.36
N LEU A 214 -13.87 -0.65 3.06
CA LEU A 214 -12.73 0.15 2.64
C LEU A 214 -11.58 -0.80 2.30
N THR A 215 -11.30 -0.93 1.01
CA THR A 215 -10.14 -1.65 0.48
C THR A 215 -9.02 -0.65 0.21
N ILE A 216 -7.80 -0.92 0.68
CA ILE A 216 -6.61 -0.11 0.35
C ILE A 216 -5.55 -1.03 -0.24
N LEU A 217 -5.12 -0.71 -1.46
CA LEU A 217 -3.98 -1.34 -2.14
C LEU A 217 -2.90 -0.28 -2.33
N ALA A 218 -1.76 -0.46 -1.65
CA ALA A 218 -0.72 0.56 -1.63
C ALA A 218 0.61 -0.01 -2.13
N THR A 219 1.29 0.72 -3.00
CA THR A 219 2.69 0.38 -3.33
C THR A 219 3.60 0.74 -2.17
N ILE A 220 4.59 -0.10 -1.94
CA ILE A 220 5.65 0.14 -0.97
C ILE A 220 6.99 -0.19 -1.61
N LEU A 221 7.91 0.77 -1.59
CA LEU A 221 9.19 0.66 -2.27
C LEU A 221 10.17 -0.14 -1.43
N VAL A 222 10.86 -1.07 -2.09
CA VAL A 222 11.97 -1.87 -1.54
C VAL A 222 13.19 -1.80 -2.46
N GLU A 223 14.35 -2.25 -1.99
CA GLU A 223 15.59 -2.27 -2.79
C GLU A 223 15.96 -0.91 -3.40
N THR A 224 15.67 0.17 -2.66
CA THR A 224 15.99 1.56 -3.04
C THR A 224 17.38 1.99 -2.57
N GLY A 225 18.02 1.20 -1.70
CA GLY A 225 19.26 1.57 -1.00
C GLY A 225 19.05 2.54 0.16
N SER A 226 17.80 2.91 0.46
CA SER A 226 17.46 3.80 1.57
C SER A 226 17.10 3.00 2.83
N ARG A 227 17.88 3.16 3.90
CA ARG A 227 17.57 2.57 5.22
C ARG A 227 16.22 3.04 5.75
N MET A 228 15.81 4.27 5.42
CA MET A 228 14.49 4.80 5.79
C MET A 228 13.37 3.98 5.14
N ASP A 229 13.51 3.59 3.87
CA ASP A 229 12.48 2.82 3.16
C ASP A 229 12.38 1.40 3.71
N GLU A 230 13.50 0.79 4.11
CA GLU A 230 13.51 -0.51 4.77
C GLU A 230 12.74 -0.49 6.10
N VAL A 231 12.95 0.56 6.92
CA VAL A 231 12.22 0.73 8.19
C VAL A 231 10.73 0.98 7.94
N ILE A 232 10.39 1.81 6.95
CA ILE A 232 9.01 2.01 6.51
C ILE A 232 8.38 0.67 6.12
N PHE A 233 9.06 -0.10 5.27
CA PHE A 233 8.55 -1.39 4.79
C PHE A 233 8.24 -2.36 5.93
N GLU A 234 9.17 -2.57 6.86
CA GLU A 234 8.95 -3.49 7.99
C GLU A 234 7.79 -3.04 8.89
N GLU A 235 7.61 -1.73 9.05
CA GLU A 235 6.49 -1.19 9.84
C GLU A 235 5.11 -1.50 9.21
N PHE A 236 5.00 -1.35 7.89
CA PHE A 236 3.74 -1.57 7.21
C PHE A 236 3.44 -3.03 6.93
N LYS A 237 4.46 -3.87 6.78
CA LYS A 237 4.33 -5.32 6.57
C LYS A 237 3.50 -5.99 7.67
N GLY A 238 3.68 -5.57 8.93
CA GLY A 238 2.89 -6.08 10.05
C GLY A 238 1.40 -5.65 10.03
N THR A 239 1.09 -4.56 9.33
CA THR A 239 -0.26 -3.95 9.29
C THR A 239 -1.14 -4.55 8.19
N GLY A 240 -0.52 -4.98 7.08
CA GLY A 240 -1.20 -5.56 5.93
C GLY A 240 -1.72 -6.98 6.18
N ASN A 241 -2.65 -7.42 5.35
CA ASN A 241 -3.16 -8.80 5.31
C ASN A 241 -3.09 -9.44 3.91
N MET A 242 -2.56 -8.71 2.93
CA MET A 242 -2.17 -9.23 1.63
C MET A 242 -0.85 -8.56 1.23
N GLU A 243 0.06 -9.34 0.65
CA GLU A 243 1.30 -8.84 0.07
C GLU A 243 1.50 -9.47 -1.32
N VAL A 244 1.77 -8.63 -2.32
CA VAL A 244 2.28 -9.08 -3.62
C VAL A 244 3.65 -8.48 -3.84
N TYR A 245 4.64 -9.33 -4.05
CA TYR A 245 6.02 -8.93 -4.27
C TYR A 245 6.30 -8.92 -5.77
N LEU A 246 6.75 -7.78 -6.28
CA LEU A 246 7.33 -7.70 -7.62
C LEU A 246 8.85 -7.91 -7.54
N SER A 247 9.42 -8.61 -8.52
CA SER A 247 10.83 -8.97 -8.54
C SER A 247 11.56 -8.28 -9.68
N ARG A 248 12.66 -7.59 -9.33
CA ARG A 248 13.60 -7.02 -10.31
C ARG A 248 14.28 -8.11 -11.14
N GLU A 249 14.58 -9.27 -10.54
CA GLU A 249 15.18 -10.42 -11.23
C GLU A 249 14.27 -10.93 -12.36
N ILE A 250 12.96 -11.04 -12.08
CA ILE A 250 11.97 -11.49 -13.05
C ILE A 250 11.78 -10.42 -14.14
N SER A 251 11.63 -9.14 -13.77
CA SER A 251 11.44 -8.05 -14.74
C SER A 251 12.65 -7.82 -15.64
N ASN A 252 13.88 -8.02 -15.15
CA ASN A 252 15.11 -7.91 -15.95
C ASN A 252 15.17 -8.98 -17.05
N GLN A 253 14.51 -10.12 -16.85
CA GLN A 253 14.36 -11.17 -17.85
C GLN A 253 13.15 -10.93 -18.78
N ARG A 254 12.49 -9.76 -18.66
CA ARG A 254 11.28 -9.37 -19.41
C ARG A 254 10.10 -10.33 -19.25
N VAL A 255 10.00 -11.00 -18.10
CA VAL A 255 8.86 -11.85 -17.76
C VAL A 255 7.85 -11.01 -16.98
N PHE A 256 6.63 -10.90 -17.49
CA PHE A 256 5.55 -10.16 -16.84
C PHE A 256 4.25 -10.99 -16.79
N PRO A 257 3.47 -10.91 -15.70
CA PRO A 257 3.69 -10.08 -14.51
C PRO A 257 4.88 -10.56 -13.67
N ALA A 258 5.70 -9.62 -13.17
CA ALA A 258 6.95 -9.93 -12.46
C ALA A 258 6.73 -10.35 -10.99
N ILE A 259 5.74 -11.20 -10.72
CA ILE A 259 5.31 -11.58 -9.37
C ILE A 259 6.26 -12.64 -8.80
N HIS A 260 6.78 -12.38 -7.60
CA HIS A 260 7.49 -13.37 -6.80
C HIS A 260 6.48 -14.24 -6.06
N ILE A 261 6.14 -15.38 -6.67
CA ILE A 261 5.08 -16.30 -6.20
C ILE A 261 5.26 -16.73 -4.74
N ALA A 262 6.44 -17.22 -4.36
CA ALA A 262 6.68 -17.75 -3.02
C ALA A 262 6.59 -16.69 -1.90
N LYS A 263 6.83 -15.40 -2.20
CA LYS A 263 6.75 -14.30 -1.22
C LYS A 263 5.37 -13.65 -1.16
N SER A 264 4.52 -13.90 -2.16
CA SER A 264 3.22 -13.23 -2.31
C SER A 264 2.10 -14.09 -1.75
N GLY A 265 1.10 -13.51 -1.12
CA GLY A 265 -0.01 -14.24 -0.54
C GLY A 265 -1.07 -13.35 0.08
N THR A 266 -2.17 -13.97 0.51
CA THR A 266 -3.25 -13.31 1.24
C THR A 266 -3.59 -14.13 2.47
N ARG A 267 -3.70 -13.47 3.62
CA ARG A 267 -4.10 -14.13 4.87
C ARG A 267 -5.58 -14.50 4.78
N LYS A 268 -5.92 -15.69 5.29
CA LYS A 268 -7.29 -16.24 5.27
C LYS A 268 -7.89 -16.33 3.86
N GLU A 269 -7.09 -16.73 2.87
CA GLU A 269 -7.55 -16.85 1.48
C GLU A 269 -8.69 -17.87 1.30
N GLU A 270 -8.86 -18.81 2.24
CA GLU A 270 -10.00 -19.73 2.31
C GLU A 270 -11.37 -19.05 2.46
N LEU A 271 -11.41 -17.78 2.89
CA LEU A 271 -12.64 -16.97 2.93
C LEU A 271 -12.96 -16.31 1.59
N LEU A 272 -12.00 -16.32 0.65
CA LEU A 272 -12.09 -15.66 -0.65
C LEU A 272 -12.19 -16.66 -1.81
N LEU A 273 -11.73 -17.89 -1.61
CA LEU A 273 -11.67 -18.94 -2.61
C LEU A 273 -12.68 -20.03 -2.27
N GLU A 274 -13.40 -20.49 -3.29
CA GLU A 274 -14.26 -21.68 -3.15
C GLU A 274 -13.39 -22.91 -2.82
N PRO A 275 -13.89 -23.89 -2.03
CA PRO A 275 -13.08 -25.02 -1.57
C PRO A 275 -12.35 -25.79 -2.69
N GLY A 276 -13.02 -26.01 -3.83
CA GLY A 276 -12.42 -26.67 -4.99
C GLY A 276 -11.38 -25.82 -5.71
N GLU A 277 -11.53 -24.49 -5.71
CA GLU A 277 -10.54 -23.55 -6.26
C GLU A 277 -9.30 -23.48 -5.36
N LEU A 278 -9.50 -23.39 -4.04
CA LEU A 278 -8.45 -23.32 -3.03
C LEU A 278 -7.47 -24.50 -3.14
N GLU A 279 -8.00 -25.73 -3.26
CA GLU A 279 -7.16 -26.93 -3.35
C GLU A 279 -6.24 -26.90 -4.59
N ILE A 280 -6.74 -26.40 -5.72
CA ILE A 280 -5.97 -26.27 -6.97
C ILE A 280 -4.96 -25.15 -6.86
N VAL A 281 -5.34 -23.99 -6.33
CA VAL A 281 -4.44 -22.87 -6.08
C VAL A 281 -3.26 -23.33 -5.21
N HIS A 282 -3.52 -24.10 -4.15
CA HIS A 282 -2.47 -24.68 -3.31
C HIS A 282 -1.57 -25.66 -4.07
N LYS A 283 -2.12 -26.50 -4.96
CA LYS A 283 -1.31 -27.38 -5.83
C LYS A 283 -0.40 -26.57 -6.75
N ILE A 284 -0.93 -25.56 -7.44
CA ILE A 284 -0.16 -24.65 -8.30
C ILE A 284 0.96 -24.00 -7.49
N ARG A 285 0.64 -23.43 -6.32
CA ARG A 285 1.62 -22.76 -5.46
C ARG A 285 2.72 -23.70 -4.96
N ARG A 286 2.39 -24.94 -4.57
CA ARG A 286 3.39 -25.93 -4.14
C ARG A 286 4.37 -26.28 -5.25
N VAL A 287 3.87 -26.51 -6.46
CA VAL A 287 4.70 -26.83 -7.63
C VAL A 287 5.62 -25.65 -7.97
N LEU A 288 5.06 -24.44 -8.10
CA LEU A 288 5.83 -23.26 -8.49
C LEU A 288 6.83 -22.82 -7.41
N SER A 289 6.52 -23.00 -6.12
CA SER A 289 7.43 -22.65 -5.02
C SER A 289 8.63 -23.60 -4.92
N GLY A 290 8.56 -24.79 -5.53
CA GLY A 290 9.71 -25.69 -5.66
C GLY A 290 10.68 -25.32 -6.79
N MET A 291 10.31 -24.36 -7.64
CA MET A 291 11.15 -23.88 -8.74
C MET A 291 11.96 -22.63 -8.34
N GLY A 292 13.00 -22.30 -9.12
CA GLY A 292 13.68 -21.02 -8.97
C GLY A 292 12.77 -19.83 -9.32
N THR A 293 12.98 -18.66 -8.71
CA THR A 293 12.11 -17.48 -8.82
C THR A 293 11.69 -17.13 -10.25
N VAL A 294 12.64 -17.05 -11.19
CA VAL A 294 12.36 -16.73 -12.60
C VAL A 294 11.64 -17.88 -13.31
N GLN A 295 12.01 -19.13 -13.02
CA GLN A 295 11.38 -20.31 -13.63
C GLN A 295 9.92 -20.45 -13.18
N ALA A 296 9.65 -20.20 -11.90
CA ALA A 296 8.30 -20.18 -11.35
C ALA A 296 7.42 -19.13 -12.07
N ALA A 297 7.94 -17.91 -12.26
CA ALA A 297 7.21 -16.86 -12.97
C ALA A 297 6.95 -17.24 -14.43
N LYS A 298 7.95 -17.77 -15.15
CA LYS A 298 7.79 -18.25 -16.53
C LYS A 298 6.75 -19.37 -16.61
N GLY A 299 6.85 -20.38 -15.74
CA GLY A 299 5.92 -21.49 -15.70
C GLY A 299 4.48 -21.03 -15.45
N LEU A 300 4.25 -20.06 -14.56
CA LEU A 300 2.92 -19.48 -14.38
C LEU A 300 2.44 -18.76 -15.64
N VAL A 301 3.27 -17.91 -16.24
CA VAL A 301 2.94 -17.18 -17.48
C VAL A 301 2.58 -18.16 -18.60
N GLU A 302 3.39 -19.19 -18.81
CA GLU A 302 3.14 -20.23 -19.82
C GLU A 302 1.77 -20.92 -19.62
N GLN A 303 1.41 -21.25 -18.38
CA GLN A 303 0.08 -21.81 -18.10
C GLN A 303 -1.04 -20.80 -18.36
N LEU A 304 -0.86 -19.54 -17.97
CA LEU A 304 -1.87 -18.50 -18.20
C LEU A 304 -2.04 -18.15 -19.68
N GLU A 305 -0.99 -18.24 -20.49
CA GLU A 305 -1.06 -18.08 -21.95
C GLU A 305 -1.75 -19.29 -22.60
N LYS A 306 -1.47 -20.50 -22.11
CA LYS A 306 -2.06 -21.74 -22.62
C LYS A 306 -3.58 -21.81 -22.39
N TYR A 307 -4.06 -21.34 -21.24
CA TYR A 307 -5.49 -21.38 -20.89
C TYR A 307 -6.07 -19.97 -20.87
N PRO A 308 -7.09 -19.65 -21.69
CA PRO A 308 -7.64 -18.28 -21.78
C PRO A 308 -8.29 -17.76 -20.49
N ALA A 309 -8.76 -18.65 -19.61
CA ALA A 309 -9.32 -18.29 -18.31
C ALA A 309 -8.74 -19.12 -17.15
N ASN A 310 -8.78 -18.58 -15.93
CA ASN A 310 -8.29 -19.31 -14.75
C ASN A 310 -9.11 -20.58 -14.50
N GLN A 311 -10.42 -20.53 -14.74
CA GLN A 311 -11.28 -21.71 -14.60
C GLN A 311 -10.89 -22.85 -15.55
N ASP A 312 -10.40 -22.53 -16.76
CA ASP A 312 -9.97 -23.55 -17.73
C ASP A 312 -8.67 -24.21 -17.28
N LEU A 313 -7.72 -23.41 -16.76
CA LEU A 313 -6.52 -23.92 -16.12
C LEU A 313 -6.87 -24.85 -14.94
N PHE A 314 -7.79 -24.43 -14.08
CA PHE A 314 -8.21 -25.20 -12.92
C PHE A 314 -8.83 -26.55 -13.32
N LYS A 315 -9.73 -26.55 -14.30
CA LYS A 315 -10.32 -27.79 -14.85
C LYS A 315 -9.27 -28.73 -15.43
N ALA A 316 -8.32 -28.20 -16.19
CA ALA A 316 -7.25 -29.01 -16.77
C ALA A 316 -6.38 -29.68 -15.69
N LEU A 317 -6.06 -28.97 -14.60
CA LEU A 317 -5.28 -29.52 -13.49
C LEU A 317 -6.05 -30.51 -12.62
N GLN A 318 -7.38 -30.41 -12.55
CA GLN A 318 -8.20 -31.43 -11.89
C GLN A 318 -8.23 -32.76 -12.65
N GLN A 319 -8.11 -32.71 -13.98
CA GLN A 319 -8.13 -33.88 -14.85
C GLN A 319 -6.77 -34.57 -14.97
N ALA A 320 -5.68 -33.83 -14.78
CA ALA A 320 -4.34 -34.36 -14.67
C ALA A 320 -4.16 -35.06 -13.31
N LYS A 321 -4.41 -36.38 -13.28
CA LYS A 321 -4.10 -37.25 -12.14
C LYS A 321 -2.62 -37.54 -12.05
#